data_AF-V6DGN2-F1
#
_entry.id   AF-V6DGN2-F1
#
_cell.length_a   1.000
_cell.length_b   1.000
_cell.length_c   1.000
_cell.angle_alpha   90.00
_cell.angle_beta   90.00
_cell.angle_gamma   90.00
#
_symmetry.space_group_name_H-M   'P 1'
#
loop_
_entity.id
_entity.type
_entity.pdbx_description
1 polymer ?
#
loop_
_entity_poly.entity_id
_entity_poly.type
_entity_poly.pdbx_seq_one_letter_code
_entity_poly.pdbx_strand_id
1 'polypeptide(L)'
;MKILKKMQKRFFMYIILIIIIPNYLKMFYLISSSSQSKINYIEKYSNVDLNSEMLMHFFKQPQYRESSIICFLKHTYNHNFYAEKFLSLNFSHVITLLEYANRTTLPRKYIYNVLSLFNQKLGETTYINSYAFLELLEQLPKLLKPYFDIKKEKEEAIQLIKEELYFLLTDKFELLKENPEKIMDDFSVSVYNLLYDKGYKNNNLDLSVSDIQQELMLFLSTIISKLIWNPKDQKFIWNSVKQISKFVESLLFSKILTNVDNADKLFWGLITRFSYFLSIYGDLLNLDCYQEINKDLEDKNLLFLTLEEREICITSKLNYLKKSLYNSEFKARMYQKTVN
;
A
#
# COMPACT_ATOMS: atom_id res chain seq x y z
N MET A 1 -35.81 -16.08 -26.41
CA MET A 1 -35.14 -15.92 -25.09
C MET A 1 -33.63 -15.61 -25.15
N LYS A 2 -32.83 -16.16 -26.08
CA LYS A 2 -31.38 -15.84 -26.20
C LYS A 2 -31.06 -14.41 -26.69
N ILE A 3 -31.96 -13.77 -27.44
CA ILE A 3 -31.75 -12.42 -27.99
C ILE A 3 -31.92 -11.32 -26.92
N LEU A 4 -32.90 -11.48 -25.99
CA LEU A 4 -33.11 -10.54 -24.88
C LEU A 4 -31.91 -10.46 -23.92
N LYS A 5 -31.28 -11.60 -23.58
CA LYS A 5 -30.07 -11.64 -22.74
C LYS A 5 -28.86 -10.98 -23.40
N LYS A 6 -28.78 -11.00 -24.74
CA LYS A 6 -27.71 -10.36 -25.51
C LYS A 6 -27.88 -8.84 -25.59
N MET A 7 -29.13 -8.35 -25.62
CA MET A 7 -29.43 -6.91 -25.54
C MET A 7 -29.21 -6.35 -24.13
N GLN A 8 -29.59 -7.06 -23.07
CA GLN A 8 -29.33 -6.63 -21.68
C GLN A 8 -27.83 -6.48 -21.40
N LYS A 9 -26.98 -7.39 -21.90
CA LYS A 9 -25.52 -7.28 -21.75
C LYS A 9 -24.93 -6.07 -22.48
N ARG A 10 -25.43 -5.73 -23.67
CA ARG A 10 -24.98 -4.55 -24.43
C ARG A 10 -25.46 -3.26 -23.75
N PHE A 11 -26.69 -3.23 -23.25
CA PHE A 11 -27.23 -2.08 -22.51
C PHE A 11 -26.45 -1.81 -21.21
N PHE A 12 -26.08 -2.86 -20.47
CA PHE A 12 -25.23 -2.75 -19.28
C PHE A 12 -23.81 -2.24 -19.61
N MET A 13 -23.25 -2.66 -20.75
CA MET A 13 -21.94 -2.17 -21.21
C MET A 13 -21.97 -0.68 -21.58
N TYR A 14 -23.06 -0.21 -22.20
CA TYR A 14 -23.24 1.21 -22.53
C TYR A 14 -23.45 2.07 -21.26
N ILE A 15 -24.17 1.57 -20.25
CA ILE A 15 -24.31 2.26 -18.95
C ILE A 15 -22.95 2.36 -18.24
N ILE A 16 -22.14 1.30 -18.28
CA ILE A 16 -20.78 1.30 -17.72
C ILE A 16 -19.87 2.30 -18.47
N LEU A 17 -19.96 2.38 -19.80
CA LEU A 17 -19.21 3.35 -20.61
C LEU A 17 -19.64 4.80 -20.35
N ILE A 18 -20.94 5.07 -20.18
CA ILE A 18 -21.49 6.41 -19.95
C ILE A 18 -21.17 6.92 -18.53
N ILE A 19 -21.02 6.04 -17.54
CA ILE A 19 -20.72 6.44 -16.13
C ILE A 19 -19.22 6.51 -15.86
N ILE A 20 -18.41 5.60 -16.44
CA ILE A 20 -16.98 5.51 -16.15
C ILE A 20 -16.18 6.58 -16.91
N ILE A 21 -16.52 6.85 -18.17
CA ILE A 21 -15.74 7.79 -19.01
C ILE A 21 -15.78 9.23 -18.47
N PRO A 22 -16.93 9.80 -18.07
CA PRO A 22 -16.96 11.16 -17.49
C PRO A 22 -16.22 11.25 -16.16
N ASN A 23 -16.25 10.20 -15.34
CA ASN A 23 -15.54 10.16 -14.05
C ASN A 23 -14.02 10.05 -14.23
N TYR A 24 -13.54 9.31 -15.24
CA TYR A 24 -12.12 9.28 -15.60
C TYR A 24 -11.65 10.61 -16.20
N LEU A 25 -12.45 11.27 -17.04
CA LEU A 25 -12.12 12.61 -17.56
C LEU A 25 -12.09 13.68 -16.47
N LYS A 26 -13.01 13.61 -15.50
CA LYS A 26 -13.03 14.51 -14.33
C LYS A 26 -11.83 14.26 -13.40
N MET A 27 -11.41 13.00 -13.24
CA MET A 27 -10.19 12.63 -12.52
C MET A 27 -8.93 13.14 -13.27
N PHE A 28 -8.88 13.03 -14.59
CA PHE A 28 -7.76 13.51 -15.41
C PHE A 28 -7.62 15.04 -15.38
N TYR A 29 -8.75 15.76 -15.39
CA TYR A 29 -8.74 17.23 -15.28
C TYR A 29 -8.22 17.69 -13.91
N LEU A 30 -8.64 17.04 -12.82
CA LEU A 30 -8.15 17.31 -11.46
C LEU A 30 -6.64 17.01 -11.31
N ILE A 31 -6.15 15.95 -11.94
CA ILE A 31 -4.73 15.59 -11.95
C ILE A 31 -3.91 16.63 -12.73
N SER A 32 -4.41 17.13 -13.87
CA SER A 32 -3.70 18.15 -14.66
C SER A 32 -3.64 19.54 -14.00
N SER A 33 -4.61 19.88 -13.13
CA SER A 33 -4.57 21.12 -12.34
C SER A 33 -3.64 21.05 -11.12
N SER A 34 -3.20 19.84 -10.72
CA SER A 34 -2.37 19.64 -9.52
C SER A 34 -0.88 19.92 -9.73
N SER A 35 -0.42 20.04 -10.98
CA SER A 35 1.00 20.30 -11.30
C SER A 35 1.46 21.70 -10.87
N GLN A 36 0.59 22.71 -10.88
CA GLN A 36 0.94 24.05 -10.40
C GLN A 36 1.00 24.12 -8.86
N SER A 37 0.25 23.29 -8.13
CA SER A 37 0.30 23.22 -6.67
C SER A 37 1.50 22.43 -6.12
N LYS A 38 2.18 21.63 -6.96
CA LYS A 38 3.37 20.84 -6.56
C LYS A 38 4.58 21.70 -6.21
N ILE A 39 4.67 22.94 -6.73
CA ILE A 39 5.82 23.83 -6.51
C ILE A 39 5.62 24.71 -5.25
N ASN A 40 4.39 25.12 -4.93
CA ASN A 40 4.13 26.08 -3.85
C ASN A 40 4.08 25.47 -2.43
N TYR A 41 4.00 24.15 -2.28
CA TYR A 41 3.95 23.52 -0.94
C TYR A 41 5.33 23.41 -0.28
N ILE A 42 6.42 23.37 -1.05
CA ILE A 42 7.80 23.27 -0.53
C ILE A 42 8.23 24.60 0.11
N GLU A 43 7.81 25.74 -0.43
CA GLU A 43 8.17 27.06 0.11
C GLU A 43 7.46 27.42 1.43
N LYS A 44 6.32 26.77 1.75
CA LYS A 44 5.48 27.19 2.88
C LYS A 44 5.92 26.62 4.24
N TYR A 45 6.88 25.70 4.28
CA TYR A 45 7.39 25.07 5.51
C TYR A 45 8.90 25.21 5.73
N SER A 46 9.59 26.08 4.97
CA SER A 46 11.03 26.30 5.08
C SER A 46 11.47 27.21 6.24
N ASN A 47 10.62 27.50 7.23
CA ASN A 47 11.00 28.27 8.43
C ASN A 47 11.60 27.38 9.53
N VAL A 48 12.47 26.45 9.15
CA VAL A 48 13.39 25.77 10.06
C VAL A 48 14.77 26.05 9.50
N ASP A 49 15.63 26.73 10.28
CA ASP A 49 17.05 26.98 9.99
C ASP A 49 17.83 25.66 9.87
N LEU A 50 17.54 24.91 8.80
CA LEU A 50 18.34 23.82 8.28
C LEU A 50 19.16 24.45 7.16
N ASN A 51 20.48 24.45 7.32
CA ASN A 51 21.43 24.93 6.31
C ASN A 51 20.96 24.44 4.92
N SER A 52 20.66 25.36 4.00
CA SER A 52 20.03 25.07 2.71
C SER A 52 20.77 23.98 1.92
N GLU A 53 22.09 23.90 2.10
CA GLU A 53 22.96 22.84 1.56
C GLU A 53 22.64 21.43 2.07
N MET A 54 22.26 21.30 3.35
CA MET A 54 21.90 20.01 3.98
C MET A 54 20.58 19.47 3.42
N LEU A 55 19.59 20.36 3.23
CA LEU A 55 18.34 19.99 2.58
C LEU A 55 18.60 19.60 1.12
N MET A 56 19.40 20.38 0.38
CA MET A 56 19.80 20.03 -0.99
C MET A 56 20.52 18.68 -1.08
N HIS A 57 21.28 18.29 -0.06
CA HIS A 57 21.91 16.97 0.00
C HIS A 57 20.88 15.83 0.03
N PHE A 58 19.76 15.99 0.76
CA PHE A 58 18.71 14.97 0.82
C PHE A 58 17.84 14.89 -0.42
N PHE A 59 17.70 15.98 -1.19
CA PHE A 59 16.94 15.98 -2.45
C PHE A 59 17.72 15.38 -3.63
N LYS A 60 19.00 15.02 -3.46
CA LYS A 60 19.75 14.29 -4.49
C LYS A 60 19.25 12.85 -4.56
N GLN A 61 18.41 12.58 -5.56
CA GLN A 61 17.92 11.22 -5.80
C GLN A 61 19.09 10.28 -6.16
N PRO A 62 19.09 9.05 -5.63
CA PRO A 62 20.05 8.04 -6.05
C PRO A 62 19.84 7.76 -7.55
N GLN A 63 20.92 7.83 -8.33
CA GLN A 63 20.86 7.40 -9.73
C GLN A 63 20.62 5.88 -9.80
N TYR A 64 20.06 5.41 -10.90
CA TYR A 64 19.78 3.99 -11.17
C TYR A 64 21.07 3.18 -11.44
N ARG A 65 22.00 3.19 -10.48
CA ARG A 65 23.29 2.50 -10.52
C ARG A 65 23.64 2.00 -9.12
N GLU A 66 24.21 0.81 -9.03
CA GLU A 66 24.57 0.17 -7.75
C GLU A 66 25.50 1.04 -6.89
N SER A 67 26.53 1.64 -7.49
CA SER A 67 27.46 2.54 -6.78
C SER A 67 26.75 3.77 -6.20
N SER A 68 25.74 4.30 -6.88
CA SER A 68 24.93 5.42 -6.42
C SER A 68 24.02 5.04 -5.25
N ILE A 69 23.47 3.82 -5.26
CA ILE A 69 22.67 3.28 -4.15
C ILE A 69 23.55 3.07 -2.91
N ILE A 70 24.74 2.49 -3.07
CA ILE A 70 25.69 2.32 -1.96
C ILE A 70 26.09 3.68 -1.37
N CYS A 71 26.37 4.67 -2.22
CA CYS A 71 26.68 6.04 -1.80
C CYS A 71 25.52 6.66 -1.01
N PHE A 72 24.29 6.52 -1.51
CA PHE A 72 23.07 6.95 -0.82
C PHE A 72 22.95 6.29 0.56
N LEU A 73 23.12 4.97 0.65
CA LEU A 73 23.01 4.25 1.92
C LEU A 73 24.05 4.73 2.94
N LYS A 74 25.30 4.92 2.50
CA LYS A 74 26.40 5.36 3.38
C LYS A 74 26.25 6.80 3.87
N HIS A 75 25.86 7.71 2.99
CA HIS A 75 25.98 9.15 3.26
C HIS A 75 24.64 9.85 3.51
N THR A 76 23.54 9.35 2.93
CA THR A 76 22.23 9.97 3.04
C THR A 76 21.34 9.23 4.03
N TYR A 77 21.14 7.93 3.81
CA TYR A 77 20.25 7.11 4.66
C TYR A 77 20.71 7.08 6.12
N ASN A 78 22.01 6.92 6.36
CA ASN A 78 22.58 6.90 7.71
C ASN A 78 22.69 8.27 8.38
N HIS A 79 22.31 9.37 7.71
CA HIS A 79 22.41 10.70 8.30
C HIS A 79 21.37 10.88 9.42
N ASN A 80 21.77 11.47 10.55
CA ASN A 80 20.91 11.60 11.75
C ASN A 80 19.59 12.35 11.49
N PHE A 81 19.61 13.35 10.60
CA PHE A 81 18.41 14.10 10.23
C PHE A 81 17.56 13.45 9.13
N TYR A 82 18.03 12.36 8.51
CA TYR A 82 17.35 11.80 7.34
C TYR A 82 15.93 11.32 7.66
N ALA A 83 15.76 10.57 8.75
CA ALA A 83 14.46 10.04 9.14
C ALA A 83 13.45 11.18 9.38
N GLU A 84 13.78 12.09 10.30
CA GLU A 84 12.82 13.09 10.80
C GLU A 84 12.65 14.30 9.89
N LYS A 85 13.67 14.67 9.09
CA LYS A 85 13.63 15.86 8.23
C LYS A 85 13.35 15.57 6.76
N PHE A 86 13.56 14.33 6.31
CA PHE A 86 13.30 13.95 4.92
C PHE A 86 12.26 12.84 4.82
N LEU A 87 12.52 11.65 5.37
CA LEU A 87 11.67 10.47 5.18
C LEU A 87 10.23 10.66 5.72
N SER A 88 10.08 11.40 6.83
CA SER A 88 8.79 11.80 7.40
C SER A 88 7.96 12.69 6.45
N LEU A 89 8.60 13.38 5.51
CA LEU A 89 8.00 14.38 4.63
C LEU A 89 8.04 13.99 3.14
N ASN A 90 8.83 12.98 2.77
CA ASN A 90 9.10 12.65 1.38
C ASN A 90 9.55 11.18 1.23
N PHE A 91 8.86 10.42 0.39
CA PHE A 91 9.16 9.01 0.12
C PHE A 91 9.83 8.76 -1.24
N SER A 92 10.34 9.80 -1.91
CA SER A 92 10.95 9.69 -3.24
C SER A 92 12.12 8.70 -3.31
N HIS A 93 12.89 8.54 -2.24
CA HIS A 93 13.94 7.52 -2.19
C HIS A 93 13.39 6.09 -2.17
N VAL A 94 12.27 5.84 -1.45
CA VAL A 94 11.59 4.54 -1.50
C VAL A 94 11.13 4.26 -2.92
N ILE A 95 10.46 5.24 -3.55
CA ILE A 95 9.99 5.16 -4.94
C ILE A 95 11.15 4.87 -5.88
N THR A 96 12.27 5.61 -5.76
CA THR A 96 13.44 5.46 -6.64
C THR A 96 14.06 4.07 -6.55
N LEU A 97 14.19 3.51 -5.33
CA LEU A 97 14.75 2.17 -5.14
C LEU A 97 13.81 1.08 -5.68
N LEU A 98 12.49 1.22 -5.51
CA LEU A 98 11.51 0.30 -6.10
C LEU A 98 11.46 0.42 -7.64
N GLU A 99 11.62 1.62 -8.19
CA GLU A 99 11.75 1.83 -9.63
C GLU A 99 13.03 1.21 -10.19
N TYR A 100 14.15 1.33 -9.47
CA TYR A 100 15.41 0.69 -9.83
C TYR A 100 15.24 -0.83 -9.97
N ALA A 101 14.53 -1.44 -9.02
CA ALA A 101 14.23 -2.87 -9.05
C ALA A 101 13.44 -3.28 -10.29
N ASN A 102 12.43 -2.50 -10.67
CA ASN A 102 11.65 -2.76 -11.89
C ASN A 102 12.48 -2.56 -13.16
N ARG A 103 13.35 -1.55 -13.22
CA ARG A 103 14.18 -1.25 -14.39
C ARG A 103 15.29 -2.28 -14.62
N THR A 104 15.83 -2.85 -13.54
CA THR A 104 16.93 -3.83 -13.59
C THR A 104 16.48 -5.26 -13.32
N THR A 105 15.17 -5.50 -13.27
CA THR A 105 14.56 -6.83 -13.06
C THR A 105 15.09 -7.55 -11.82
N LEU A 106 15.28 -6.80 -10.72
CA LEU A 106 15.78 -7.37 -9.47
C LEU A 106 14.76 -8.32 -8.84
N PRO A 107 15.21 -9.33 -8.08
CA PRO A 107 14.34 -10.34 -7.49
C PRO A 107 13.49 -9.79 -6.33
N ARG A 108 12.54 -10.60 -5.89
CA ARG A 108 11.62 -10.31 -4.77
C ARG A 108 12.34 -9.89 -3.49
N LYS A 109 13.47 -10.53 -3.19
CA LYS A 109 14.30 -10.17 -2.02
C LYS A 109 14.79 -8.74 -2.03
N TYR A 110 15.03 -8.14 -3.19
CA TYR A 110 15.40 -6.73 -3.24
C TYR A 110 14.25 -5.85 -2.75
N ILE A 111 13.02 -6.11 -3.19
CA ILE A 111 11.83 -5.36 -2.77
C ILE A 111 11.61 -5.49 -1.27
N TYR A 112 11.68 -6.72 -0.74
CA TYR A 112 11.61 -6.96 0.69
C TYR A 112 12.68 -6.16 1.46
N ASN A 113 13.93 -6.19 1.00
CA ASN A 113 15.01 -5.46 1.66
C ASN A 113 14.77 -3.95 1.63
N VAL A 114 14.24 -3.38 0.53
CA VAL A 114 13.87 -1.96 0.47
C VAL A 114 12.78 -1.65 1.48
N LEU A 115 11.70 -2.42 1.50
CA LEU A 115 10.58 -2.22 2.43
C LEU A 115 11.06 -2.33 3.89
N SER A 116 11.83 -3.38 4.21
CA SER A 116 12.37 -3.65 5.54
C SER A 116 13.36 -2.56 6.00
N LEU A 117 14.26 -2.13 5.11
CA LEU A 117 15.20 -1.04 5.39
C LEU A 117 14.45 0.24 5.76
N PHE A 118 13.47 0.65 4.94
CA PHE A 118 12.72 1.87 5.22
C PHE A 118 11.77 1.72 6.40
N ASN A 119 11.22 0.54 6.65
CA ASN A 119 10.43 0.26 7.85
C ASN A 119 11.27 0.43 9.12
N GLN A 120 12.51 -0.07 9.13
CA GLN A 120 13.46 0.17 10.21
C GLN A 120 13.74 1.67 10.40
N LYS A 121 14.00 2.40 9.31
CA LYS A 121 14.28 3.84 9.39
C LYS A 121 13.08 4.66 9.85
N LEU A 122 11.88 4.26 9.45
CA LEU A 122 10.64 4.86 9.93
C LEU A 122 10.47 4.69 11.43
N GLY A 123 11.08 3.67 12.05
CA GLY A 123 11.18 3.54 13.51
C GLY A 123 11.70 4.80 14.20
N GLU A 124 12.64 5.51 13.59
CA GLU A 124 13.25 6.75 14.11
C GLU A 124 12.38 8.00 13.91
N THR A 125 11.32 7.93 13.10
CA THR A 125 10.42 9.07 12.85
C THR A 125 9.38 9.21 13.95
N THR A 126 9.02 10.44 14.32
CA THR A 126 7.92 10.68 15.27
C THR A 126 6.58 10.90 14.57
N TYR A 127 6.61 11.39 13.33
CA TYR A 127 5.44 11.65 12.52
C TYR A 127 5.71 11.39 11.04
N ILE A 128 4.62 11.26 10.27
CA ILE A 128 4.65 11.19 8.82
C ILE A 128 3.59 12.12 8.25
N ASN A 129 3.99 12.93 7.29
CA ASN A 129 3.08 13.81 6.58
C ASN A 129 2.13 13.01 5.68
N SER A 130 0.82 13.20 5.87
CA SER A 130 -0.23 12.56 5.07
C SER A 130 -0.11 12.83 3.56
N TYR A 131 0.37 14.01 3.14
CA TYR A 131 0.65 14.32 1.74
C TYR A 131 1.72 13.42 1.14
N ALA A 132 2.83 13.24 1.86
CA ALA A 132 3.94 12.41 1.42
C ALA A 132 3.51 10.95 1.27
N PHE A 133 2.69 10.47 2.21
CA PHE A 133 2.18 9.11 2.15
C PHE A 133 1.23 8.89 0.96
N LEU A 134 0.37 9.85 0.64
CA LEU A 134 -0.47 9.76 -0.56
C LEU A 134 0.35 9.68 -1.84
N GLU A 135 1.42 10.46 -1.97
CA GLU A 135 2.33 10.41 -3.12
C GLU A 135 2.96 9.02 -3.27
N LEU A 136 3.38 8.40 -2.17
CA LEU A 136 3.87 7.03 -2.17
C LEU A 136 2.79 6.04 -2.62
N LEU A 137 1.59 6.13 -2.04
CA LEU A 137 0.47 5.23 -2.34
C LEU A 137 0.02 5.30 -3.80
N GLU A 138 0.15 6.44 -4.46
CA GLU A 138 -0.17 6.59 -5.89
C GLU A 138 0.75 5.72 -6.77
N GLN A 139 2.04 5.62 -6.41
CA GLN A 139 3.03 4.88 -7.19
C GLN A 139 3.09 3.39 -6.80
N LEU A 140 2.80 3.07 -5.54
CA LEU A 140 3.07 1.75 -4.95
C LEU A 140 2.42 0.57 -5.71
N PRO A 141 1.14 0.62 -6.15
CA PRO A 141 0.53 -0.48 -6.87
C PRO A 141 1.27 -0.80 -8.18
N LYS A 142 1.69 0.23 -8.92
CA LYS A 142 2.44 0.05 -10.17
C LYS A 142 3.82 -0.57 -9.91
N LEU A 143 4.49 -0.12 -8.85
CA LEU A 143 5.85 -0.56 -8.52
C LEU A 143 5.90 -1.99 -7.97
N LEU A 144 4.86 -2.42 -7.24
CA LEU A 144 4.85 -3.73 -6.59
C LEU A 144 4.19 -4.82 -7.43
N LYS A 145 3.23 -4.49 -8.30
CA LYS A 145 2.46 -5.49 -9.06
C LYS A 145 3.29 -6.59 -9.75
N PRO A 146 4.46 -6.31 -10.39
CA PRO A 146 5.27 -7.35 -11.01
C PRO A 146 5.72 -8.45 -10.05
N TYR A 147 5.90 -8.12 -8.76
CA TYR A 147 6.39 -9.04 -7.73
C TYR A 147 5.29 -9.92 -7.13
N PHE A 148 4.02 -9.61 -7.41
CA PHE A 148 2.86 -10.36 -6.95
C PHE A 148 2.23 -11.23 -8.07
N ASP A 149 2.77 -11.17 -9.29
CA ASP A 149 2.32 -12.03 -10.38
C ASP A 149 3.03 -13.40 -10.33
N ILE A 150 2.32 -14.41 -9.85
CA ILE A 150 2.81 -15.79 -9.75
C ILE A 150 2.42 -16.65 -10.95
N LYS A 151 1.77 -16.09 -11.99
CA LYS A 151 1.29 -16.91 -13.12
C LYS A 151 2.42 -17.62 -13.83
N LYS A 152 3.49 -16.89 -14.14
CA LYS A 152 4.65 -17.43 -14.86
C LYS A 152 5.36 -18.50 -14.04
N GLU A 153 5.59 -18.24 -12.75
CA GLU A 153 6.16 -19.22 -11.82
C GLU A 153 5.30 -20.48 -11.72
N LYS A 154 3.98 -20.32 -11.64
CA LYS A 154 3.05 -21.45 -11.61
C LYS A 154 3.09 -22.26 -12.91
N GLU A 155 3.17 -21.61 -14.07
CA GLU A 155 3.27 -22.27 -15.37
C GLU A 155 4.58 -23.07 -15.49
N GLU A 156 5.70 -22.49 -15.07
CA GLU A 156 7.02 -23.15 -15.00
C GLU A 156 7.00 -24.35 -14.04
N ALA A 157 6.41 -24.19 -12.85
CA ALA A 157 6.25 -25.27 -11.87
C ALA A 157 5.44 -26.44 -12.43
N ILE A 158 4.30 -26.14 -13.07
CA ILE A 158 3.45 -27.14 -13.70
C ILE A 158 4.19 -27.88 -14.81
N GLN A 159 5.01 -27.17 -15.58
CA GLN A 159 5.78 -27.77 -16.66
C GLN A 159 6.84 -28.75 -16.12
N LEU A 160 7.58 -28.37 -15.07
CA LEU A 160 8.56 -29.27 -14.42
C LEU A 160 7.90 -30.53 -13.85
N ILE A 161 6.72 -30.38 -13.21
CA ILE A 161 5.96 -31.53 -12.69
C ILE A 161 5.51 -32.46 -13.82
N LYS A 162 5.08 -31.90 -14.95
CA LYS A 162 4.68 -32.71 -16.12
C LYS A 162 5.84 -33.49 -16.71
N GLU A 163 7.03 -32.89 -16.77
CA GLU A 163 8.24 -33.55 -17.28
C GLU A 163 8.64 -34.73 -16.38
N GLU A 164 8.60 -34.54 -15.06
CA GLU A 164 8.91 -35.61 -14.10
C GLU A 164 7.86 -36.72 -14.14
N LEU A 165 6.58 -36.35 -14.28
CA LEU A 165 5.50 -37.32 -14.42
C LEU A 165 5.62 -38.11 -15.74
N TYR A 166 6.02 -37.44 -16.81
CA TYR A 166 6.26 -38.10 -18.09
C TYR A 166 7.38 -39.13 -17.96
N PHE A 167 8.51 -38.76 -17.35
CA PHE A 167 9.62 -39.68 -17.07
C PHE A 167 9.18 -40.89 -16.23
N LEU A 168 8.37 -40.66 -15.19
CA LEU A 168 7.81 -41.74 -14.37
C LEU A 168 6.99 -42.73 -15.22
N LEU A 169 6.14 -42.20 -16.11
CA LEU A 169 5.20 -42.98 -16.91
C LEU A 169 5.83 -43.64 -18.15
N THR A 170 6.99 -43.17 -18.63
CA THR A 170 7.69 -43.81 -19.75
C THR A 170 8.80 -44.74 -19.28
N ASP A 171 9.64 -44.28 -18.36
CA ASP A 171 10.93 -44.93 -18.09
C ASP A 171 10.90 -45.79 -16.82
N LYS A 172 9.94 -45.52 -15.92
CA LYS A 172 9.76 -46.26 -14.66
C LYS A 172 8.41 -46.98 -14.55
N PHE A 173 7.67 -47.10 -15.65
CA PHE A 173 6.31 -47.65 -15.62
C PHE A 173 6.25 -49.11 -15.16
N GLU A 174 7.20 -49.96 -15.56
CA GLU A 174 7.21 -51.36 -15.11
C GLU A 174 7.51 -51.45 -13.61
N LEU A 175 8.42 -50.62 -13.09
CA LEU A 175 8.71 -50.53 -11.65
C LEU A 175 7.50 -50.01 -10.86
N LEU A 176 6.74 -49.07 -11.45
CA LEU A 176 5.48 -48.57 -10.87
C LEU A 176 4.43 -49.69 -10.73
N LYS A 177 4.39 -50.67 -11.65
CA LYS A 177 3.49 -51.82 -11.52
C LYS A 177 3.94 -52.79 -10.42
N GLU A 178 5.25 -52.99 -10.28
CA GLU A 178 5.81 -53.93 -9.30
C GLU A 178 5.75 -53.40 -7.86
N ASN A 179 6.00 -52.10 -7.66
CA ASN A 179 5.99 -51.50 -6.32
C ASN A 179 5.47 -50.04 -6.36
N PRO A 180 4.14 -49.86 -6.47
CA PRO A 180 3.53 -48.55 -6.70
C PRO A 180 3.78 -47.56 -5.56
N GLU A 181 3.73 -48.01 -4.30
CA GLU A 181 3.92 -47.13 -3.14
C GLU A 181 5.33 -46.53 -3.12
N LYS A 182 6.36 -47.38 -3.22
CA LYS A 182 7.76 -46.92 -3.20
C LYS A 182 8.07 -45.98 -4.35
N ILE A 183 7.56 -46.26 -5.55
CA ILE A 183 7.80 -45.43 -6.72
C ILE A 183 7.07 -44.08 -6.61
N MET A 184 5.89 -44.04 -6.01
CA MET A 184 5.17 -42.79 -5.76
C MET A 184 5.84 -41.96 -4.65
N ASP A 185 6.45 -42.60 -3.65
CA ASP A 185 7.29 -41.92 -2.66
C ASP A 185 8.53 -41.31 -3.32
N ASP A 186 9.24 -42.08 -4.16
CA ASP A 186 10.41 -41.61 -4.91
C ASP A 186 10.06 -40.46 -5.87
N PHE A 187 8.91 -40.54 -6.56
CA PHE A 187 8.39 -39.46 -7.40
C PHE A 187 8.07 -38.21 -6.58
N SER A 188 7.43 -38.36 -5.42
CA SER A 188 7.09 -37.23 -4.55
C SER A 188 8.35 -36.53 -4.03
N VAL A 189 9.39 -37.29 -3.68
CA VAL A 189 10.71 -36.75 -3.32
C VAL A 189 11.38 -36.08 -4.51
N SER A 190 11.30 -36.65 -5.70
CA SER A 190 11.86 -36.05 -6.93
C SER A 190 11.18 -34.72 -7.27
N VAL A 191 9.84 -34.67 -7.24
CA VAL A 191 9.07 -33.44 -7.43
C VAL A 191 9.40 -32.42 -6.36
N TYR A 192 9.50 -32.83 -5.09
CA TYR A 192 9.91 -31.94 -4.02
C TYR A 192 11.29 -31.34 -4.29
N ASN A 193 12.30 -32.16 -4.63
CA ASN A 193 13.64 -31.68 -4.94
C ASN A 193 13.68 -30.86 -6.25
N LEU A 194 12.86 -31.15 -7.25
CA LEU A 194 12.77 -30.34 -8.47
C LEU A 194 12.22 -28.95 -8.18
N LEU A 195 11.14 -28.90 -7.41
CA LEU A 195 10.57 -27.64 -6.98
C LEU A 195 11.55 -26.91 -6.05
N TYR A 196 12.20 -27.60 -5.11
CA TYR A 196 13.04 -26.97 -4.09
C TYR A 196 14.46 -26.63 -4.61
N ASP A 197 15.19 -27.61 -5.17
CA ASP A 197 16.52 -27.41 -5.74
C ASP A 197 16.42 -26.73 -7.11
N LYS A 198 15.84 -27.34 -8.15
CA LYS A 198 16.01 -26.81 -9.53
C LYS A 198 15.15 -25.59 -9.89
N GLY A 199 14.04 -25.32 -9.21
CA GLY A 199 13.02 -24.37 -9.69
C GLY A 199 12.63 -23.21 -8.77
N TYR A 200 12.70 -23.34 -7.43
CA TYR A 200 12.19 -22.30 -6.52
C TYR A 200 13.19 -21.77 -5.47
N LYS A 201 14.32 -22.45 -5.19
CA LYS A 201 15.29 -21.96 -4.18
C LYS A 201 16.77 -22.05 -4.53
N ASN A 202 17.20 -22.57 -5.69
CA ASN A 202 18.64 -22.58 -6.02
C ASN A 202 19.28 -21.20 -6.26
N ASN A 203 18.47 -20.13 -6.28
CA ASN A 203 18.95 -18.87 -5.73
C ASN A 203 18.40 -18.80 -4.30
N ASN A 204 19.27 -18.84 -3.28
CA ASN A 204 18.97 -18.61 -1.85
C ASN A 204 18.39 -17.19 -1.56
N LEU A 205 17.56 -16.66 -2.46
CA LEU A 205 17.30 -15.26 -2.71
C LEU A 205 15.86 -14.96 -3.18
N ASP A 206 14.99 -15.92 -3.50
CA ASP A 206 13.59 -15.59 -3.84
C ASP A 206 12.65 -15.84 -2.68
N LEU A 207 12.23 -14.73 -2.07
CA LEU A 207 11.17 -14.68 -1.09
C LEU A 207 9.83 -15.01 -1.74
N SER A 208 8.93 -15.62 -0.98
CA SER A 208 7.57 -15.86 -1.45
C SER A 208 6.81 -14.53 -1.56
N VAL A 209 5.69 -14.56 -2.30
CA VAL A 209 4.75 -13.42 -2.32
C VAL A 209 4.23 -13.10 -0.92
N SER A 210 4.06 -14.12 -0.07
CA SER A 210 3.65 -13.94 1.33
C SER A 210 4.68 -13.13 2.12
N ASP A 211 5.97 -13.39 1.91
CA ASP A 211 7.03 -12.70 2.65
C ASP A 211 7.08 -11.20 2.31
N ILE A 212 7.02 -10.86 1.01
CA ILE A 212 6.91 -9.45 0.59
C ILE A 212 5.64 -8.81 1.13
N GLN A 213 4.52 -9.53 1.09
CA GLN A 213 3.26 -9.01 1.57
C GLN A 213 3.29 -8.71 3.07
N GLN A 214 3.90 -9.58 3.87
CA GLN A 214 4.07 -9.36 5.31
C GLN A 214 4.92 -8.12 5.57
N GLU A 215 6.03 -7.96 4.86
CA GLU A 215 6.88 -6.77 5.01
C GLU A 215 6.18 -5.49 4.52
N LEU A 216 5.42 -5.56 3.42
CA LEU A 216 4.58 -4.47 2.95
C LEU A 216 3.54 -4.07 4.00
N MET A 217 2.91 -5.04 4.64
CA MET A 217 1.94 -4.80 5.70
C MET A 217 2.58 -4.12 6.91
N LEU A 218 3.76 -4.57 7.33
CA LEU A 218 4.52 -3.93 8.40
C LEU A 218 4.86 -2.49 8.02
N PHE A 219 5.44 -2.28 6.83
CA PHE A 219 5.79 -0.97 6.32
C PHE A 219 4.59 0.00 6.27
N LEU A 220 3.46 -0.41 5.70
CA LEU A 220 2.25 0.42 5.62
C LEU A 220 1.65 0.69 7.00
N SER A 221 1.60 -0.31 7.89
CA SER A 221 1.07 -0.14 9.24
C SER A 221 1.92 0.81 10.09
N THR A 222 3.26 0.72 9.98
CA THR A 222 4.20 1.66 10.60
C THR A 222 3.91 3.08 10.12
N ILE A 223 3.72 3.27 8.81
CA ILE A 223 3.43 4.61 8.27
C ILE A 223 2.10 5.14 8.81
N ILE A 224 1.04 4.36 8.68
CA ILE A 224 -0.31 4.74 9.10
C ILE A 224 -0.33 5.12 10.59
N SER A 225 0.39 4.39 11.44
CA SER A 225 0.45 4.66 12.89
C SER A 225 1.05 6.03 13.25
N LYS A 226 1.81 6.64 12.34
CA LYS A 226 2.52 7.91 12.54
C LYS A 226 1.95 9.07 11.73
N LEU A 227 0.87 8.88 10.99
CA LEU A 227 0.30 9.93 10.13
C LEU A 227 -0.09 11.18 10.91
N ILE A 228 0.24 12.35 10.37
CA ILE A 228 -0.21 13.64 10.87
C ILE A 228 -0.87 14.43 9.74
N TRP A 229 -1.91 15.16 10.12
CA TRP A 229 -2.60 16.11 9.28
C TRP A 229 -2.37 17.53 9.81
N ASN A 230 -2.28 18.50 8.92
CA ASN A 230 -2.21 19.89 9.34
C ASN A 230 -3.63 20.41 9.65
N PRO A 231 -3.95 20.86 10.88
CA PRO A 231 -5.26 21.42 11.23
C PRO A 231 -5.62 22.70 10.45
N LYS A 232 -4.65 23.37 9.82
CA LYS A 232 -4.89 24.52 8.94
C LYS A 232 -5.47 24.13 7.58
N ASP A 233 -5.36 22.86 7.19
CA ASP A 233 -5.75 22.38 5.87
C ASP A 233 -7.02 21.51 5.93
N GLN A 234 -8.06 22.05 6.56
CA GLN A 234 -9.23 21.28 7.00
C GLN A 234 -9.95 20.53 5.88
N LYS A 235 -10.01 21.13 4.68
CA LYS A 235 -10.60 20.51 3.48
C LYS A 235 -9.85 19.24 3.06
N PHE A 236 -8.54 19.22 3.25
CA PHE A 236 -7.72 18.09 2.86
C PHE A 236 -7.78 16.95 3.88
N ILE A 237 -7.93 17.24 5.17
CA ILE A 237 -7.83 16.25 6.25
C ILE A 237 -8.71 15.03 5.97
N TRP A 238 -10.02 15.22 5.87
CA TRP A 238 -10.95 14.09 5.64
C TRP A 238 -10.80 13.48 4.25
N ASN A 239 -10.56 14.32 3.23
CA ASN A 239 -10.31 13.85 1.87
C ASN A 239 -9.09 12.91 1.79
N SER A 240 -8.02 13.21 2.53
CA SER A 240 -6.83 12.37 2.58
C SER A 240 -7.10 11.03 3.27
N VAL A 241 -7.91 11.00 4.33
CA VAL A 241 -8.36 9.74 4.96
C VAL A 241 -9.12 8.89 3.94
N LYS A 242 -10.07 9.50 3.20
CA LYS A 242 -10.82 8.85 2.12
C LYS A 242 -9.92 8.35 0.99
N GLN A 243 -8.84 9.07 0.66
CA GLN A 243 -7.90 8.65 -0.37
C GLN A 243 -7.03 7.47 0.09
N ILE A 244 -6.49 7.54 1.31
CA ILE A 244 -5.70 6.44 1.89
C ILE A 244 -6.55 5.16 1.96
N SER A 245 -7.82 5.26 2.39
CA SER A 245 -8.70 4.09 2.42
C SER A 245 -8.91 3.50 1.02
N LYS A 246 -9.22 4.34 0.01
CA LYS A 246 -9.35 3.90 -1.39
C LYS A 246 -8.08 3.25 -1.94
N PHE A 247 -6.90 3.68 -1.51
CA PHE A 247 -5.65 3.03 -1.91
C PHE A 247 -5.51 1.65 -1.28
N VAL A 248 -5.85 1.48 0.00
CA VAL A 248 -5.89 0.15 0.63
C VAL A 248 -6.89 -0.77 -0.09
N GLU A 249 -8.06 -0.24 -0.48
CA GLU A 249 -9.02 -0.97 -1.32
C GLU A 249 -8.41 -1.38 -2.67
N SER A 250 -7.72 -0.45 -3.34
CA SER A 250 -7.05 -0.73 -4.61
C SER A 250 -6.00 -1.85 -4.47
N LEU A 251 -5.24 -1.90 -3.37
CA LEU A 251 -4.26 -2.95 -3.13
C LEU A 251 -4.92 -4.33 -2.95
N LEU A 252 -6.11 -4.38 -2.35
CA LEU A 252 -6.92 -5.59 -2.25
C LEU A 252 -7.44 -6.03 -3.62
N PHE A 253 -8.02 -5.12 -4.41
CA PHE A 253 -8.53 -5.43 -5.75
C PHE A 253 -7.42 -5.83 -6.73
N SER A 254 -6.22 -5.28 -6.57
CA SER A 254 -5.05 -5.65 -7.38
C SER A 254 -4.37 -6.95 -6.92
N LYS A 255 -4.90 -7.63 -5.89
CA LYS A 255 -4.33 -8.83 -5.26
C LYS A 255 -2.90 -8.66 -4.72
N ILE A 256 -2.51 -7.41 -4.43
CA ILE A 256 -1.28 -7.11 -3.69
C ILE A 256 -1.52 -7.42 -2.20
N LEU A 257 -2.71 -7.09 -1.69
CA LEU A 257 -3.26 -7.66 -0.47
C LEU A 257 -4.13 -8.87 -0.84
N THR A 258 -3.85 -10.02 -0.25
CA THR A 258 -4.46 -11.33 -0.61
C THR A 258 -5.68 -11.63 0.24
N ASN A 259 -5.73 -11.11 1.47
CA ASN A 259 -6.83 -11.31 2.41
C ASN A 259 -7.42 -9.95 2.83
N VAL A 260 -8.75 -9.92 2.91
CA VAL A 260 -9.56 -8.82 3.48
C VAL A 260 -9.11 -8.48 4.90
N ASP A 261 -8.67 -9.46 5.69
CA ASP A 261 -8.13 -9.25 7.04
C ASP A 261 -6.95 -8.29 7.09
N ASN A 262 -6.10 -8.29 6.06
CA ASN A 262 -4.96 -7.40 5.99
C ASN A 262 -5.42 -5.97 5.69
N ALA A 263 -6.39 -5.80 4.79
CA ALA A 263 -6.99 -4.50 4.54
C ALA A 263 -7.70 -3.95 5.80
N ASP A 264 -8.45 -4.81 6.51
CA ASP A 264 -9.16 -4.44 7.74
C ASP A 264 -8.21 -3.95 8.84
N LYS A 265 -7.05 -4.59 9.02
CA LYS A 265 -6.00 -4.11 9.94
C LYS A 265 -5.51 -2.70 9.59
N LEU A 266 -5.30 -2.40 8.31
CA LEU A 266 -4.88 -1.07 7.86
C LEU A 266 -6.01 -0.04 8.05
N PHE A 267 -7.26 -0.42 7.83
CA PHE A 267 -8.41 0.44 8.08
C PHE A 267 -8.57 0.78 9.57
N TRP A 268 -8.42 -0.21 10.45
CA TRP A 268 -8.38 0.04 11.89
C TRP A 268 -7.22 0.96 12.28
N GLY A 269 -6.02 0.75 11.71
CA GLY A 269 -4.87 1.64 11.89
C GLY A 269 -5.19 3.09 11.48
N LEU A 270 -5.86 3.27 10.34
CA LEU A 270 -6.22 4.59 9.83
C LEU A 270 -7.27 5.28 10.71
N ILE A 271 -8.31 4.56 11.13
CA ILE A 271 -9.38 5.11 11.99
C ILE A 271 -8.83 5.49 13.37
N THR A 272 -8.03 4.60 13.98
CA THR A 272 -7.44 4.85 15.30
C THR A 272 -6.50 6.03 15.24
N ARG A 273 -5.67 6.13 14.18
CA ARG A 273 -4.80 7.29 14.01
C ARG A 273 -5.55 8.59 13.75
N PHE A 274 -6.60 8.56 12.93
CA PHE A 274 -7.42 9.74 12.70
C PHE A 274 -8.17 10.18 13.96
N SER A 275 -8.66 9.22 14.75
CA SER A 275 -9.26 9.49 16.06
C SER A 275 -8.27 10.10 17.05
N TYR A 276 -7.01 9.63 17.03
CA TYR A 276 -5.92 10.25 17.80
C TYR A 276 -5.68 11.70 17.36
N PHE A 277 -5.62 11.98 16.05
CA PHE A 277 -5.51 13.35 15.54
C PHE A 277 -6.64 14.25 16.03
N LEU A 278 -7.89 13.78 15.95
CA LEU A 278 -9.07 14.51 16.45
C LEU A 278 -8.98 14.76 17.97
N SER A 279 -8.43 13.81 18.74
CA SER A 279 -8.30 13.99 20.18
C SER A 279 -7.35 15.13 20.58
N ILE A 280 -6.36 15.44 19.73
CA ILE A 280 -5.32 16.46 19.95
C ILE A 280 -5.69 17.80 19.32
N TYR A 281 -6.16 17.79 18.07
CA TYR A 281 -6.36 19.00 17.26
C TYR A 281 -7.81 19.22 16.85
N GLY A 282 -8.74 18.40 17.34
CA GLY A 282 -10.14 18.46 16.93
C GLY A 282 -10.84 19.76 17.32
N ASP A 283 -10.39 20.42 18.38
CA ASP A 283 -10.86 21.73 18.81
C ASP A 283 -10.54 22.86 17.81
N LEU A 284 -9.49 22.69 17.01
CA LEU A 284 -9.08 23.64 15.97
C LEU A 284 -9.86 23.49 14.65
N LEU A 285 -10.66 22.44 14.51
CA LEU A 285 -11.44 22.17 13.29
C LEU A 285 -12.75 22.95 13.29
N ASN A 286 -13.17 23.44 12.12
CA ASN A 286 -14.45 24.10 11.95
C ASN A 286 -15.60 23.09 11.93
N LEU A 287 -16.82 23.57 12.19
CA LEU A 287 -18.01 22.72 12.24
C LEU A 287 -18.37 22.15 10.87
N ASP A 288 -18.05 22.86 9.79
CA ASP A 288 -18.26 22.40 8.42
C ASP A 288 -17.51 21.09 8.12
N CYS A 289 -16.28 20.96 8.64
CA CYS A 289 -15.48 19.74 8.53
C CYS A 289 -16.20 18.55 9.20
N TYR A 290 -16.72 18.74 10.41
CA TYR A 290 -17.49 17.70 11.11
C TYR A 290 -18.78 17.34 10.38
N GLN A 291 -19.48 18.33 9.81
CA GLN A 291 -20.69 18.11 9.01
C GLN A 291 -20.40 17.29 7.75
N GLU A 292 -19.30 17.60 7.03
CA GLU A 292 -18.88 16.81 5.85
C GLU A 292 -18.61 15.36 6.24
N ILE A 293 -17.84 15.15 7.32
CA ILE A 293 -17.52 13.79 7.78
C ILE A 293 -18.80 13.04 8.14
N ASN A 294 -19.67 13.63 8.96
CA ASN A 294 -20.91 12.99 9.40
C ASN A 294 -21.82 12.61 8.23
N LYS A 295 -21.91 13.47 7.19
CA LYS A 295 -22.65 13.16 5.97
C LYS A 295 -22.09 11.92 5.26
N ASP A 296 -20.76 11.85 5.10
CA ASP A 296 -20.12 10.69 4.48
C ASP A 296 -20.32 9.40 5.30
N LEU A 297 -20.42 9.50 6.63
CA LEU A 297 -20.71 8.35 7.52
C LEU A 297 -22.16 7.84 7.36
N GLU A 298 -23.11 8.72 7.03
CA GLU A 298 -24.51 8.37 6.81
C GLU A 298 -24.73 7.72 5.44
N ASP A 299 -24.00 8.18 4.43
CA ASP A 299 -24.10 7.70 3.05
C ASP A 299 -23.61 6.24 2.87
N LYS A 300 -22.91 5.66 3.85
CA LYS A 300 -22.41 4.26 3.87
C LYS A 300 -21.63 3.83 2.62
N ASN A 301 -21.03 4.78 1.90
CA ASN A 301 -20.31 4.51 0.65
C ASN A 301 -18.82 4.17 0.85
N LEU A 302 -18.35 4.09 2.10
CA LEU A 302 -16.93 3.92 2.43
C LEU A 302 -16.66 2.48 2.88
N LEU A 303 -15.95 1.70 2.07
CA LEU A 303 -15.72 0.26 2.33
C LEU A 303 -15.11 0.02 3.71
N PHE A 304 -14.15 0.87 4.10
CA PHE A 304 -13.45 0.76 5.38
C PHE A 304 -14.36 0.92 6.61
N LEU A 305 -15.58 1.42 6.45
CA LEU A 305 -16.60 1.51 7.50
C LEU A 305 -17.65 0.41 7.41
N THR A 306 -17.85 -0.17 6.23
CA THR A 306 -18.87 -1.20 5.98
C THR A 306 -18.34 -2.62 6.16
N LEU A 307 -17.02 -2.82 6.18
CA LEU A 307 -16.44 -4.13 6.47
C LEU A 307 -16.81 -4.58 7.89
N GLU A 308 -17.47 -5.74 7.96
CA GLU A 308 -17.90 -6.35 9.22
C GLU A 308 -16.71 -6.64 10.12
N GLU A 309 -16.93 -6.45 11.42
CA GLU A 309 -15.94 -6.82 12.42
C GLU A 309 -15.90 -8.34 12.58
N ARG A 310 -14.73 -8.86 12.98
CA ARG A 310 -14.55 -10.30 13.18
C ARG A 310 -15.47 -10.88 14.25
N GLU A 311 -15.81 -10.08 15.25
CA GLU A 311 -16.58 -10.49 16.41
C GLU A 311 -17.80 -9.58 16.58
N ILE A 312 -18.97 -10.16 16.85
CA ILE A 312 -20.23 -9.41 16.94
C ILE A 312 -20.24 -8.45 18.15
N CYS A 313 -19.51 -8.79 19.20
CA CYS A 313 -19.52 -8.07 20.47
C CYS A 313 -18.46 -6.96 20.57
N ILE A 314 -17.69 -6.69 19.52
CA ILE A 314 -16.69 -5.61 19.52
C ILE A 314 -17.26 -4.31 18.96
N THR A 315 -16.63 -3.19 19.34
CA THR A 315 -17.02 -1.88 18.80
C THR A 315 -16.69 -1.82 17.32
N SER A 316 -17.67 -1.50 16.48
CA SER A 316 -17.43 -1.32 15.05
C SER A 316 -16.59 -0.08 14.74
N LYS A 317 -15.84 -0.14 13.63
CA LYS A 317 -15.10 0.99 13.05
C LYS A 317 -15.94 2.27 12.97
N LEU A 318 -17.18 2.15 12.49
CA LEU A 318 -18.12 3.26 12.40
C LEU A 318 -18.46 3.85 13.78
N ASN A 319 -18.79 3.01 14.76
CA ASN A 319 -19.16 3.47 16.10
C ASN A 319 -17.98 4.09 16.83
N TYR A 320 -16.77 3.52 16.66
CA TYR A 320 -15.55 4.06 17.20
C TYR A 320 -15.26 5.47 16.65
N LEU A 321 -15.33 5.65 15.33
CA LEU A 321 -15.12 6.94 14.69
C LEU A 321 -16.19 7.98 15.09
N LYS A 322 -17.47 7.59 15.13
CA LYS A 322 -18.56 8.48 15.59
C LYS A 322 -18.33 9.00 17.00
N LYS A 323 -17.88 8.14 17.92
CA LYS A 323 -17.55 8.54 19.29
C LYS A 323 -16.42 9.58 19.33
N SER A 324 -15.36 9.36 18.54
CA SER A 324 -14.24 10.31 18.43
C SER A 324 -14.67 11.67 17.85
N LEU A 325 -15.51 11.65 16.81
CA LEU A 325 -16.05 12.87 16.19
C LEU A 325 -16.93 13.64 17.16
N TYR A 326 -17.88 12.99 17.84
CA TYR A 326 -18.76 13.65 18.79
C TYR A 326 -17.98 14.38 19.90
N ASN A 327 -16.99 13.71 20.49
CA ASN A 327 -16.16 14.30 21.54
C ASN A 327 -15.35 15.50 21.03
N SER A 328 -14.86 15.43 19.80
CA SER A 328 -14.00 16.46 19.22
C SER A 328 -14.81 17.65 18.71
N GLU A 329 -15.97 17.40 18.13
CA GLU A 329 -16.95 18.42 17.74
C GLU A 329 -17.46 19.19 18.96
N PHE A 330 -17.73 18.51 20.07
CA PHE A 330 -18.09 19.17 21.33
C PHE A 330 -17.01 20.13 21.79
N LYS A 331 -15.73 19.70 21.79
CA LYS A 331 -14.59 20.58 22.12
C LYS A 331 -14.48 21.77 21.17
N ALA A 332 -14.63 21.56 19.86
CA ALA A 332 -14.59 22.62 18.86
C ALA A 332 -15.71 23.66 19.07
N ARG A 333 -16.93 23.21 19.37
CA ARG A 333 -18.07 24.09 19.70
C ARG A 333 -17.80 24.92 20.97
N MET A 334 -17.18 24.32 21.98
CA MET A 334 -16.82 25.04 23.21
C MET A 334 -15.73 26.08 22.93
N TYR A 335 -14.69 25.72 22.17
CA TYR A 335 -13.62 26.65 21.80
C TYR A 335 -14.12 27.87 21.01
N GLN A 336 -15.03 27.66 20.05
CA GLN A 336 -15.64 28.75 19.28
C GLN A 336 -16.51 29.69 20.15
N LYS A 337 -17.06 29.20 21.27
CA LYS A 337 -17.83 30.03 22.21
C LYS A 337 -16.95 30.82 23.18
N THR A 338 -15.70 30.40 23.40
CA THR A 338 -14.75 31.13 24.27
C THR A 338 -13.94 32.17 23.51
N VAL A 339 -13.75 31.99 22.19
CA VAL A 339 -12.96 32.89 21.34
C VAL A 339 -13.80 34.00 20.71
N ASN A 340 -15.12 33.80 20.58
CA ASN A 340 -16.10 34.84 20.25
C ASN A 340 -16.69 35.43 21.53
#